data_AF-H0EJ97-F1
#
_entry.id   AF-H0EJ97-F1
#
_cell.length_a   1.000
_cell.length_b   1.000
_cell.length_c   1.000
_cell.angle_alpha   90.00
_cell.angle_beta   90.00
_cell.angle_gamma   90.00
#
_symmetry.space_group_name_H-M   'P 1'
#
loop_
_entity.id
_entity.type
_entity.pdbx_description
1 polymer ?
#
loop_
_entity_poly.entity_id
_entity_poly.type
_entity_poly.pdbx_seq_one_letter_code
_entity_poly.pdbx_strand_id
1 'polypeptide(L)'
;MAKVKSIKFRFLHKFNYSFKKKIPFNRPTFIGGEVDNVIDATKRGSLGGNGHYTKKCQQWITQHMGGGRTFLTTSCTSALEMAAILMDIKYGDEVIVPSYTYVSTINAFLLRGATLVYVDVDPGTMNIDHKLIAAAITQKTRAIVHYDSSS
;
A
#
# COMPACT_ATOMS: atom_id res chain seq x y z
N MET A 1 8.44 53.25 54.58
CA MET A 1 8.57 53.30 53.09
C MET A 1 9.28 52.01 52.68
N ALA A 2 8.81 51.12 51.80
CA ALA A 2 7.72 51.11 50.85
C ALA A 2 7.09 49.69 50.80
N LYS A 3 5.77 49.61 50.60
CA LYS A 3 4.99 48.37 50.46
C LYS A 3 5.24 47.76 49.08
N VAL A 4 5.79 46.54 49.02
CA VAL A 4 5.78 45.73 47.79
C VAL A 4 4.38 45.17 47.60
N LYS A 5 3.68 45.64 46.57
CA LYS A 5 2.32 45.20 46.22
C LYS A 5 2.38 43.78 45.65
N SER A 6 1.62 42.88 46.27
CA SER A 6 1.30 41.55 45.75
C SER A 6 0.64 41.67 44.38
N ILE A 7 1.31 41.17 43.34
CA ILE A 7 0.73 40.97 42.01
C ILE A 7 -0.06 39.67 42.06
N LYS A 8 -1.38 39.78 42.17
CA LYS A 8 -2.31 38.66 41.94
C LYS A 8 -2.35 38.39 40.44
N PHE A 9 -1.58 37.41 39.97
CA PHE A 9 -1.82 36.78 38.66
C PHE A 9 -3.12 35.97 38.72
N ARG A 10 -4.23 36.62 38.38
CA ARG A 10 -5.54 35.98 38.22
C ARG A 10 -5.74 35.67 36.75
N PHE A 11 -5.20 34.54 36.29
CA PHE A 11 -5.60 33.95 35.01
C PHE A 11 -5.42 32.43 35.03
N LEU A 12 -6.21 31.75 35.86
CA LEU A 12 -6.49 30.32 35.68
C LEU A 12 -7.79 30.19 34.88
N HIS A 13 -7.70 30.42 33.57
CA HIS A 13 -8.66 29.83 32.65
C HIS A 13 -8.39 28.32 32.68
N LYS A 14 -9.21 27.57 33.43
CA LYS A 14 -9.29 26.11 33.30
C LYS A 14 -9.76 25.80 31.87
N PHE A 15 -8.82 25.53 30.98
CA PHE A 15 -9.13 24.92 29.69
C PHE A 15 -9.54 23.46 29.95
N ASN A 16 -10.84 23.24 30.13
CA ASN A 16 -11.45 21.92 30.03
C ASN A 16 -11.52 21.54 28.54
N TYR A 17 -10.38 21.21 27.93
CA TYR A 17 -10.41 20.49 26.65
C TYR A 17 -10.76 19.03 26.92
N SER A 18 -12.04 18.70 26.78
CA SER A 18 -12.47 17.31 26.66
C SER A 18 -12.01 16.82 25.28
N PHE A 19 -10.85 16.14 25.21
CA PHE A 19 -10.45 15.34 24.05
C PHE A 19 -11.39 14.13 23.92
N LYS A 20 -12.65 14.37 23.55
CA LYS A 20 -13.71 13.36 23.52
C LYS A 20 -13.79 12.58 22.21
N LYS A 21 -12.84 12.77 21.28
CA LYS A 21 -12.83 12.10 19.97
C LYS A 21 -11.46 11.45 19.71
N LYS A 22 -11.44 10.10 19.71
CA LYS A 22 -10.26 9.33 19.29
C LYS A 22 -10.00 9.61 17.82
N ILE A 23 -8.80 10.07 17.47
CA ILE A 23 -8.36 10.21 16.08
C ILE A 23 -7.84 8.83 15.65
N PRO A 24 -8.49 8.14 14.70
CA PRO A 24 -8.04 6.82 14.25
C PRO A 24 -6.80 6.96 13.37
N PHE A 25 -5.93 5.94 13.38
CA PHE A 25 -4.76 5.86 12.51
C PHE A 25 -5.14 5.80 11.02
N ASN A 26 -6.17 5.01 10.68
CA ASN A 26 -6.72 4.92 9.33
C ASN A 26 -8.25 4.94 9.40
N ARG A 27 -8.90 5.60 8.44
CA ARG A 27 -10.35 5.60 8.26
C ARG A 27 -10.65 5.46 6.76
N PRO A 28 -11.42 4.44 6.33
CA PRO A 28 -11.83 4.32 4.95
C PRO A 28 -12.52 5.59 4.46
N THR A 29 -12.11 6.07 3.29
CA THR A 29 -12.67 7.26 2.66
C THR A 29 -13.98 6.89 1.96
N PHE A 30 -15.02 7.68 2.22
CA PHE A 30 -16.28 7.63 1.48
C PHE A 30 -16.44 8.98 0.77
N ILE A 31 -16.51 8.94 -0.55
CA ILE A 31 -16.60 10.10 -1.45
C ILE A 31 -18.07 10.30 -1.89
N GLY A 32 -18.87 9.22 -1.92
CA GLY A 32 -20.28 9.23 -2.31
C GLY A 32 -20.58 8.30 -3.49
N GLY A 33 -21.80 7.76 -3.52
CA GLY A 33 -22.27 6.85 -4.58
C GLY A 33 -21.81 5.40 -4.44
N GLU A 34 -20.96 5.06 -3.47
CA GLU A 34 -20.51 3.68 -3.25
C GLU A 34 -21.68 2.75 -2.93
N VAL A 35 -22.58 3.19 -2.04
CA VAL A 35 -23.79 2.43 -1.67
C VAL A 35 -24.70 2.24 -2.87
N ASP A 36 -24.92 3.30 -3.66
CA ASP A 36 -25.78 3.23 -4.85
C ASP A 36 -25.20 2.29 -5.91
N ASN A 37 -23.88 2.31 -6.10
CA ASN A 37 -23.18 1.40 -7.02
C ASN A 37 -23.31 -0.06 -6.57
N VAL A 38 -23.23 -0.35 -5.27
CA VAL A 38 -23.44 -1.70 -4.72
C VAL A 38 -24.89 -2.16 -4.92
N ILE A 39 -25.87 -1.27 -4.68
CA ILE A 39 -27.29 -1.56 -4.92
C ILE A 39 -27.54 -1.82 -6.41
N ASP A 40 -27.01 -0.98 -7.31
CA ASP A 40 -27.13 -1.15 -8.76
C ASP A 40 -26.47 -2.46 -9.23
N ALA A 41 -25.27 -2.81 -8.71
CA ALA A 41 -24.64 -4.09 -9.01
C ALA A 41 -25.51 -5.29 -8.62
N THR A 42 -26.15 -5.21 -7.44
CA THR A 42 -27.09 -6.22 -6.94
C THR A 42 -28.32 -6.33 -7.84
N LYS A 43 -28.93 -5.18 -8.22
CA LYS A 43 -30.09 -5.13 -9.10
C LYS A 43 -29.80 -5.68 -10.50
N ARG A 44 -28.58 -5.51 -11.01
CA ARG A 44 -28.12 -6.09 -12.28
C ARG A 44 -27.92 -7.60 -12.23
N GLY A 45 -27.98 -8.23 -11.06
CA GLY A 45 -27.72 -9.66 -10.88
C GLY A 45 -26.26 -10.07 -11.14
N SER A 46 -25.32 -9.12 -11.09
CA SER A 46 -23.91 -9.35 -11.42
C SER A 46 -23.03 -9.06 -10.21
N LEU A 47 -22.93 -10.03 -9.31
CA LEU A 47 -22.09 -9.98 -8.10
C LEU A 47 -20.78 -10.77 -8.23
N GLY A 48 -20.66 -11.61 -9.27
CA GLY A 48 -19.43 -12.33 -9.58
C GLY A 48 -18.35 -11.43 -10.20
N GLY A 49 -17.13 -11.96 -10.29
CA GLY A 49 -16.03 -11.28 -10.97
C GLY A 49 -16.33 -10.99 -12.44
N ASN A 50 -15.59 -10.05 -13.03
CA ASN A 50 -15.72 -9.63 -14.44
C ASN A 50 -17.09 -9.03 -14.82
N GLY A 51 -17.86 -8.58 -13.83
CA GLY A 51 -19.13 -7.89 -14.03
C GLY A 51 -18.98 -6.44 -14.54
N HIS A 52 -20.11 -5.73 -14.56
CA HIS A 52 -20.20 -4.34 -15.06
C HIS A 52 -19.19 -3.40 -14.40
N TYR A 53 -19.15 -3.39 -13.05
CA TYR A 53 -18.25 -2.50 -12.31
C TYR A 53 -16.79 -2.93 -12.41
N THR A 54 -16.49 -4.23 -12.48
CA THR A 54 -15.13 -4.72 -12.77
C THR A 54 -14.62 -4.14 -14.09
N LYS A 55 -15.41 -4.22 -15.16
CA LYS A 55 -15.03 -3.69 -16.48
C LYS A 55 -14.86 -2.17 -16.47
N LYS A 56 -15.78 -1.45 -15.81
CA LYS A 56 -15.67 0.01 -15.66
C LYS A 56 -14.38 0.42 -14.95
N CYS A 57 -14.08 -0.22 -13.82
CA CYS A 57 -12.86 0.06 -13.06
C CYS A 57 -11.60 -0.30 -13.87
N GLN A 58 -11.56 -1.45 -14.54
CA GLN A 58 -10.42 -1.82 -15.38
C GLN A 58 -10.19 -0.82 -16.51
N GLN A 59 -11.24 -0.42 -17.22
CA GLN A 59 -11.16 0.59 -18.28
C GLN A 59 -10.62 1.91 -17.74
N TRP A 60 -11.19 2.39 -16.63
CA TRP A 60 -10.75 3.63 -16.00
C TRP A 60 -9.27 3.55 -15.59
N ILE A 61 -8.84 2.49 -14.91
CA ILE A 61 -7.44 2.31 -14.49
C ILE A 61 -6.51 2.24 -15.71
N THR A 62 -6.83 1.44 -16.73
CA THR A 62 -6.01 1.31 -17.94
C THR A 62 -5.82 2.66 -18.64
N GLN A 63 -6.85 3.50 -18.67
CA GLN A 63 -6.78 4.84 -19.27
C GLN A 63 -5.89 5.80 -18.47
N HIS A 64 -5.84 5.69 -17.14
CA HIS A 64 -5.10 6.62 -16.27
C HIS A 64 -3.67 6.16 -15.98
N MET A 65 -3.35 4.88 -16.14
CA MET A 65 -2.03 4.30 -15.82
C MET A 65 -1.08 4.21 -17.02
N GLY A 66 -1.43 4.81 -18.16
CA GLY A 66 -0.53 4.89 -19.32
C GLY A 66 -0.51 3.67 -20.26
N GLY A 67 -1.52 2.79 -20.17
CA GLY A 67 -1.73 1.68 -21.12
C GLY A 67 -1.63 0.27 -20.51
N GLY A 68 -1.62 -0.75 -21.38
CA GLY A 68 -1.59 -2.16 -20.98
C GLY A 68 -2.97 -2.78 -20.73
N ARG A 69 -3.01 -3.91 -20.00
CA ARG A 69 -4.24 -4.56 -19.56
C ARG A 69 -4.31 -4.53 -18.03
N THR A 70 -5.43 -4.04 -17.48
CA THR A 70 -5.70 -4.10 -16.04
C THR A 70 -6.57 -5.30 -15.71
N PHE A 71 -6.20 -6.04 -14.67
CA PHE A 71 -7.01 -7.11 -14.08
C PHE A 71 -7.27 -6.79 -12.61
N LEU A 72 -8.54 -6.82 -12.19
CA LEU A 72 -8.86 -6.67 -10.77
C LEU A 72 -8.71 -8.01 -10.06
N THR A 73 -8.03 -7.97 -8.92
CA THR A 73 -7.92 -9.08 -7.98
C THR A 73 -8.63 -8.74 -6.67
N THR A 74 -8.79 -9.74 -5.81
CA THR A 74 -9.42 -9.57 -4.49
C THR A 74 -8.50 -8.90 -3.47
N SER A 75 -7.19 -8.88 -3.72
CA SER A 75 -6.18 -8.24 -2.87
C SER A 75 -4.88 -7.97 -3.63
N CYS A 76 -4.03 -7.11 -3.07
CA CYS A 76 -2.67 -6.89 -3.60
C CYS A 76 -1.81 -8.16 -3.50
N THR A 77 -1.99 -9.00 -2.48
CA THR A 77 -1.31 -10.30 -2.38
C THR A 77 -1.66 -11.20 -3.55
N SER A 78 -2.95 -11.33 -3.89
CA SER A 78 -3.39 -12.11 -5.05
C SER A 78 -2.85 -11.54 -6.37
N ALA A 79 -2.70 -10.21 -6.48
CA ALA A 79 -2.09 -9.58 -7.64
C ALA A 79 -0.60 -9.93 -7.77
N LEU A 80 0.14 -9.91 -6.66
CA LEU A 80 1.56 -10.28 -6.64
C LEU A 80 1.76 -11.77 -6.94
N GLU A 81 0.93 -12.66 -6.39
CA GLU A 81 0.96 -14.09 -6.71
C GLU A 81 0.66 -14.33 -8.21
N MET A 82 -0.35 -13.65 -8.75
CA MET A 82 -0.65 -13.69 -10.18
C MET A 82 0.52 -13.19 -11.02
N ALA A 83 1.19 -12.11 -10.60
CA ALA A 83 2.38 -11.60 -11.28
C ALA A 83 3.54 -12.61 -11.25
N ALA A 84 3.81 -13.24 -10.11
CA ALA A 84 4.84 -14.26 -9.98
C ALA A 84 4.56 -15.49 -10.89
N ILE A 85 3.29 -15.88 -11.02
CA ILE A 85 2.87 -16.94 -11.96
C ILE A 85 3.07 -16.50 -13.41
N LEU A 86 2.67 -15.28 -13.77
CA LEU A 86 2.79 -14.75 -15.13
C LEU A 86 4.25 -14.56 -15.58
N MET A 87 5.15 -14.25 -14.63
CA MET A 87 6.59 -14.18 -14.87
C MET A 87 7.26 -15.55 -14.98
N ASP A 88 6.49 -16.63 -14.81
CA ASP A 88 6.94 -18.02 -14.84
C ASP A 88 8.08 -18.35 -13.85
N ILE A 89 8.04 -17.73 -12.66
CA ILE A 89 9.04 -17.94 -11.61
C ILE A 89 9.12 -19.43 -11.22
N LYS A 90 10.34 -19.95 -11.19
CA LYS A 90 10.67 -21.34 -10.88
C LYS A 90 11.47 -21.47 -9.59
N TYR A 91 11.59 -22.72 -9.14
CA TYR A 91 12.47 -23.07 -8.04
C TYR A 91 13.92 -22.67 -8.34
N GLY A 92 14.55 -21.94 -7.42
CA GLY A 92 15.94 -21.51 -7.54
C GLY A 92 16.15 -20.23 -8.37
N ASP A 93 15.10 -19.65 -8.95
CA ASP A 93 15.18 -18.28 -9.47
C ASP A 93 15.37 -17.28 -8.33
N GLU A 94 16.08 -16.19 -8.60
CA GLU A 94 16.32 -15.14 -7.63
C GLU A 94 15.40 -13.94 -7.86
N VAL A 95 14.80 -13.45 -6.77
CA VAL A 95 13.96 -12.26 -6.76
C VAL A 95 14.55 -11.26 -5.77
N ILE A 96 14.92 -10.09 -6.30
CA ILE A 96 15.45 -9.00 -5.49
C ILE A 96 14.29 -8.26 -4.83
N VAL A 97 14.36 -8.10 -3.51
CA VAL A 97 13.35 -7.42 -2.69
C VAL A 97 14.01 -6.48 -1.69
N PRO A 98 13.37 -5.36 -1.31
CA PRO A 98 13.86 -4.55 -0.19
C PRO A 98 13.80 -5.33 1.13
N SER A 99 14.78 -5.09 2.00
CA SER A 99 14.79 -5.56 3.39
C SER A 99 13.61 -5.01 4.21
N TYR A 100 13.11 -3.83 3.84
CA TYR A 100 11.99 -3.15 4.46
C TYR A 100 10.75 -3.17 3.55
N THR A 101 9.82 -4.10 3.79
CA THR A 101 8.57 -4.24 3.03
C THR A 101 7.51 -5.02 3.80
N TYR A 102 6.28 -5.07 3.26
CA TYR A 102 5.24 -5.96 3.74
C TYR A 102 5.51 -7.42 3.35
N VAL A 103 5.16 -8.35 4.23
CA VAL A 103 5.38 -9.79 4.05
C VAL A 103 4.72 -10.36 2.78
N SER A 104 3.62 -9.76 2.31
CA SER A 104 2.93 -10.16 1.08
C SER A 104 3.78 -9.97 -0.17
N THR A 105 4.67 -8.97 -0.20
CA THR A 105 5.64 -8.74 -1.28
C THR A 105 6.52 -9.97 -1.49
N ILE A 106 6.90 -10.61 -0.39
CA ILE A 106 7.85 -11.73 -0.36
C ILE A 106 7.13 -13.07 -0.59
N ASN A 107 6.01 -13.28 0.10
CA ASN A 107 5.29 -14.55 0.05
C ASN A 107 4.89 -14.96 -1.37
N ALA A 108 4.51 -14.00 -2.21
CA ALA A 108 4.11 -14.25 -3.59
C ALA A 108 5.19 -14.99 -4.41
N PHE A 109 6.47 -14.73 -4.15
CA PHE A 109 7.59 -15.35 -4.87
C PHE A 109 8.14 -16.58 -4.14
N LEU A 110 8.17 -16.55 -2.80
CA LEU A 110 8.55 -17.72 -2.00
C LEU A 110 7.65 -18.93 -2.27
N LEU A 111 6.33 -18.72 -2.40
CA LEU A 111 5.37 -19.79 -2.70
C LEU A 111 5.62 -20.44 -4.07
N ARG A 112 6.40 -19.80 -4.96
CA ARG A 112 6.84 -20.34 -6.26
C ARG A 112 8.20 -21.04 -6.21
N GLY A 113 8.86 -21.05 -5.04
CA GLY A 113 10.19 -21.63 -4.85
C GLY A 113 11.35 -20.68 -5.18
N ALA A 114 11.08 -19.38 -5.34
CA ALA A 114 12.13 -18.39 -5.56
C ALA A 114 13.03 -18.24 -4.32
N THR A 115 14.30 -17.98 -4.58
CA THR A 115 15.26 -17.49 -3.59
C THR A 115 15.17 -15.97 -3.53
N LEU A 116 15.08 -15.41 -2.32
CA LEU A 116 15.02 -13.97 -2.16
C LEU A 116 16.42 -13.40 -1.98
N VAL A 117 16.68 -12.30 -2.68
CA VAL A 117 17.91 -11.52 -2.52
C VAL A 117 17.52 -10.18 -1.91
N TYR A 118 17.82 -9.99 -0.62
CA TYR A 118 17.47 -8.78 0.09
C TYR A 118 18.47 -7.66 -0.22
N VAL A 119 17.94 -6.48 -0.51
CA VAL A 119 18.70 -5.25 -0.72
C VAL A 119 18.24 -4.21 0.29
N ASP A 120 19.19 -3.45 0.84
CA ASP A 120 18.87 -2.44 1.85
C ASP A 120 18.09 -1.26 1.28
N VAL A 121 17.53 -0.43 2.16
CA VAL A 121 16.76 0.76 1.77
C VAL A 121 17.56 2.05 1.96
N ASP A 122 17.26 3.05 1.13
CA ASP A 122 17.74 4.41 1.33
C ASP A 122 17.00 5.02 2.53
N PRO A 123 17.69 5.42 3.62
CA PRO A 123 17.05 5.92 4.83
C PRO A 123 16.30 7.25 4.64
N GLY A 124 16.59 8.01 3.58
CA GLY A 124 15.90 9.25 3.27
C GLY A 124 14.54 9.03 2.61
N THR A 125 14.34 7.91 1.92
CA THR A 125 13.09 7.59 1.20
C THR A 125 12.40 6.33 1.72
N MET A 126 13.10 5.53 2.52
CA MET A 126 12.72 4.19 2.96
C MET A 126 12.44 3.19 1.82
N ASN A 127 12.79 3.57 0.59
CA ASN A 127 12.66 2.77 -0.62
C ASN A 127 13.96 2.01 -0.91
N ILE A 128 13.90 0.92 -1.67
CA ILE A 128 15.08 0.11 -2.03
C ILE A 128 16.22 0.99 -2.58
N ASP A 129 17.45 0.81 -2.06
CA ASP A 129 18.59 1.58 -2.53
C ASP A 129 19.03 1.10 -3.93
N HIS A 130 18.69 1.89 -4.94
CA HIS A 130 19.01 1.63 -6.34
C HIS A 130 20.51 1.41 -6.59
N LYS A 131 21.40 1.98 -5.77
CA LYS A 131 22.85 1.82 -5.90
C LYS A 131 23.31 0.41 -5.53
N LEU A 132 22.57 -0.26 -4.66
CA LEU A 132 22.89 -1.61 -4.18
C LEU A 132 22.30 -2.71 -5.08
N ILE A 133 21.27 -2.39 -5.88
CA ILE A 133 20.59 -3.38 -6.75
C ILE A 133 21.56 -3.99 -7.75
N ALA A 134 22.39 -3.20 -8.41
CA ALA A 134 23.28 -3.69 -9.48
C ALA A 134 24.24 -4.79 -8.99
N ALA A 135 24.72 -4.68 -7.74
CA ALA A 135 25.59 -5.68 -7.13
C ALA A 135 24.86 -6.96 -6.70
N ALA A 136 23.53 -6.90 -6.54
CA ALA A 136 22.68 -8.02 -6.16
C ALA A 136 22.19 -8.84 -7.35
N ILE A 137 22.39 -8.37 -8.59
CA ILE A 137 21.98 -9.08 -9.80
C ILE A 137 22.95 -10.24 -10.10
N THR A 138 22.39 -11.42 -10.33
CA THR A 138 23.10 -12.63 -10.75
C THR A 138 22.46 -13.21 -12.02
N GLN A 139 23.03 -14.29 -12.57
CA GLN A 139 22.45 -15.03 -13.69
C GLN A 139 21.09 -15.69 -13.36
N LYS A 140 20.78 -15.85 -12.07
CA LYS A 140 19.52 -16.42 -11.59
C LYS A 140 18.46 -15.36 -11.33
N THR A 141 18.81 -14.07 -11.33
CA THR A 141 17.84 -13.01 -11.09
C THR A 141 16.77 -12.98 -12.18
N ARG A 142 15.50 -12.95 -11.77
CA ARG A 142 14.33 -12.87 -12.67
C ARG A 142 13.48 -11.64 -12.47
N ALA A 143 13.46 -11.11 -11.25
CA ALA A 143 12.61 -9.98 -10.91
C ALA A 143 13.28 -9.10 -9.87
N ILE A 144 12.94 -7.81 -9.91
CA ILE A 144 13.17 -6.85 -8.85
C ILE A 144 11.79 -6.35 -8.44
N VAL A 145 11.43 -6.50 -7.18
CA VAL A 145 10.13 -6.09 -6.67
C VAL A 145 10.32 -4.87 -5.79
N HIS A 146 9.76 -3.76 -6.24
CA HIS A 146 9.79 -2.51 -5.50
C HIS A 146 8.54 -2.39 -4.61
N TYR A 147 8.74 -1.87 -3.41
CA TYR A 147 7.69 -1.46 -2.50
C TYR A 147 7.92 0.01 -2.15
N ASP A 148 6.93 0.85 -2.42
CA ASP A 148 6.97 2.24 -2.01
C ASP A 148 6.49 2.35 -0.56
N SER A 149 7.36 2.86 0.28
CA SER A 149 7.14 3.03 1.71
C SER A 149 6.60 4.41 2.09
N SER A 150 6.49 5.33 1.13
CA SER A 150 5.86 6.63 1.36
C SER A 150 4.35 6.46 1.56
N SER A 151 3.91 6.57 2.82
CA SER A 151 2.51 6.54 3.25
C SER A 151 2.01 7.95 3.52
#